data_AF-A0A557QLT5-F1
#
_entry.id   AF-A0A557QLT5-F1
#
_cell.length_a   1.000
_cell.length_b   1.000
_cell.length_c   1.000
_cell.angle_alpha   90.00
_cell.angle_beta   90.00
_cell.angle_gamma   90.00
#
_symmetry.space_group_name_H-M   'P 1'
#
loop_
_entity.id
_entity.type
_entity.pdbx_description
1 polymer ?
#
loop_
_entity_poly.entity_id
_entity_poly.type
_entity_poly.pdbx_seq_one_letter_code
_entity_poly.pdbx_strand_id
1 'polypeptide(L)'
;MSIKQSISALADQPTATPSFAPAPVVGARPGGVSVGRQQASTVGGGAGFDEADYAQREYWTTVNRMSTDGLFTIQEKPLKSILLVSGGRATFKEPV
;
A
#
# COMPACT_ATOMS: atom_id res chain seq x y z
N MET A 1 11.15 41.61 -68.68
CA MET A 1 10.56 41.73 -67.32
C MET A 1 10.79 43.17 -66.86
N SER A 2 9.71 43.95 -66.71
CA SER A 2 9.77 45.38 -66.41
C SER A 2 9.87 45.60 -64.90
N ILE A 3 10.58 46.66 -64.47
CA ILE A 3 10.78 47.06 -63.05
C ILE A 3 9.46 47.11 -62.27
N LYS A 4 8.34 47.38 -62.95
CA LYS A 4 6.99 47.38 -62.35
C LYS A 4 6.58 46.02 -61.78
N GLN A 5 6.97 44.90 -62.39
CA GLN A 5 6.69 43.55 -61.86
C GLN A 5 7.50 43.23 -60.59
N SER A 6 8.71 43.77 -60.49
CA SER A 6 9.60 43.56 -59.34
C SER A 6 9.10 44.29 -58.09
N ILE A 7 8.42 45.42 -58.25
CA ILE A 7 7.84 46.19 -57.13
C ILE A 7 6.56 45.53 -56.61
N SER A 8 5.69 45.03 -57.52
CA SER A 8 4.49 44.31 -57.11
C SER A 8 4.81 43.03 -56.31
N ALA A 9 5.86 42.31 -56.66
CA ALA A 9 6.31 41.13 -55.92
C ALA A 9 6.91 41.45 -54.53
N LEU A 10 7.32 42.70 -54.28
CA LEU A 10 7.78 43.16 -52.97
C LEU A 10 6.62 43.65 -52.09
N ALA A 11 5.56 44.19 -52.71
CA ALA A 11 4.36 44.64 -52.00
C ALA A 11 3.54 43.46 -51.45
N ASP A 12 3.53 42.32 -52.15
CA ASP A 12 2.82 41.10 -51.73
C ASP A 12 3.74 40.17 -50.89
N GLN A 13 4.27 40.66 -49.77
CA GLN A 13 4.88 39.76 -48.80
C GLN A 13 3.79 38.93 -48.09
N PRO A 14 3.85 37.59 -48.09
CA PRO A 14 2.89 36.77 -47.36
C PRO A 14 3.11 36.92 -45.86
N THR A 15 2.18 37.61 -45.19
CA THR A 15 2.01 37.67 -43.73
C THR A 15 1.69 36.29 -43.18
N ALA A 16 2.70 35.45 -42.98
CA ALA A 16 2.60 34.24 -42.18
C ALA A 16 3.97 33.85 -41.63
N THR A 17 4.44 34.55 -40.61
CA THR A 17 5.50 34.03 -39.75
C THR A 17 4.86 33.00 -38.81
N PRO A 18 5.15 31.69 -38.91
CA PRO A 18 4.60 30.72 -37.97
C PRO A 18 5.16 31.01 -36.57
N SER A 19 4.27 31.30 -35.63
CA SER A 19 4.63 31.50 -34.22
C SER A 19 5.15 30.18 -33.66
N PHE A 20 6.44 30.13 -33.31
CA PHE A 20 7.02 29.05 -32.51
C PHE A 20 6.62 29.24 -31.05
N ALA A 21 5.38 28.90 -30.70
CA ALA A 21 4.99 28.76 -29.31
C ALA A 21 5.70 27.52 -28.72
N PRO A 22 6.44 27.63 -27.60
CA PRO A 22 7.03 26.47 -26.94
C PRO A 22 5.94 25.49 -26.51
N ALA A 23 6.18 24.19 -26.71
CA ALA A 23 5.28 23.16 -26.20
C ALA A 23 5.11 23.31 -24.67
N PRO A 24 3.90 23.05 -24.14
CA PRO A 24 3.65 23.17 -22.71
C PRO A 24 4.54 22.21 -21.92
N VAL A 25 5.02 22.66 -20.76
CA VAL A 25 5.87 21.85 -19.87
C VAL A 25 5.04 20.69 -19.34
N VAL A 26 5.28 19.49 -19.88
CA VAL A 26 4.73 18.25 -19.34
C VAL A 26 5.64 17.81 -18.19
N GLY A 27 5.07 17.69 -16.98
CA GLY A 27 5.79 17.24 -15.80
C GLY A 27 6.39 15.84 -15.96
N ALA A 28 7.43 15.53 -15.20
CA ALA A 28 8.10 14.24 -15.26
C ALA A 28 7.10 13.10 -14.96
N ARG A 29 7.15 12.03 -15.75
CA ARG A 29 6.38 10.80 -15.52
C ARG A 29 6.75 10.24 -14.13
N PRO A 30 5.78 9.96 -13.24
CA PRO A 30 6.07 9.35 -11.95
C PRO A 30 6.89 8.07 -12.13
N GLY A 31 7.94 7.91 -11.32
CA GLY A 31 8.79 6.72 -11.33
C GLY A 31 7.96 5.46 -11.08
N GLY A 32 8.18 4.41 -11.88
CA GLY A 32 7.49 3.14 -11.68
C GLY A 32 7.89 2.51 -10.36
N VAL A 33 6.94 2.33 -9.45
CA VAL A 33 7.16 1.57 -8.21
C VAL A 33 7.06 0.09 -8.57
N SER A 34 8.14 -0.68 -8.36
CA SER A 34 8.07 -2.12 -8.51
C SER A 34 7.27 -2.71 -7.34
N VAL A 35 6.18 -3.40 -7.64
CA VAL A 35 5.54 -4.28 -6.67
C VAL A 35 6.44 -5.51 -6.56
N GLY A 36 7.19 -5.61 -5.47
CA GLY A 36 8.08 -6.76 -5.22
C GLY A 36 7.32 -8.09 -5.32
N ARG A 37 8.05 -9.17 -5.62
CA ARG A 37 7.47 -10.52 -5.67
C ARG A 37 6.87 -10.85 -4.30
N GLN A 38 5.56 -11.07 -4.24
CA GLN A 38 4.91 -11.60 -3.04
C GLN A 38 5.60 -12.92 -2.66
N GLN A 39 6.23 -12.98 -1.49
CA GLN A 39 6.67 -14.25 -0.95
C GLN A 39 5.42 -15.09 -0.70
N ALA A 40 5.36 -16.26 -1.36
CA ALA A 40 4.35 -17.25 -1.04
C ALA A 40 4.53 -17.66 0.42
N SER A 41 3.61 -17.25 1.28
CA SER A 41 3.43 -17.84 2.59
C SER A 41 2.98 -19.28 2.36
N THR A 42 3.89 -20.25 2.49
CA THR A 42 3.51 -21.65 2.66
C THR A 42 2.77 -21.74 4.00
N VAL A 43 1.44 -21.63 3.96
CA VAL A 43 0.60 -22.13 5.05
C VAL A 43 0.81 -23.64 5.01
N GLY A 44 1.67 -24.15 5.88
CA GLY A 44 1.90 -25.57 6.03
C GLY A 44 0.56 -26.23 6.34
N GLY A 45 0.04 -27.00 5.37
CA GLY A 45 -1.14 -27.84 5.58
C GLY A 45 -0.85 -28.81 6.73
N GLY A 46 -1.59 -28.67 7.82
CA GLY A 46 -1.39 -29.45 9.04
C GLY A 46 -2.57 -29.29 9.99
N ALA A 47 -3.67 -29.95 9.66
CA ALA A 47 -4.97 -29.87 10.34
C ALA A 47 -5.57 -28.45 10.40
N GLY A 48 -6.89 -28.34 10.58
CA GLY A 48 -7.49 -27.04 10.89
C GLY A 48 -6.86 -26.44 12.14
N PHE A 49 -6.98 -25.13 12.32
CA PHE A 49 -6.67 -24.47 13.60
C PHE A 49 -7.80 -24.78 14.60
N ASP A 50 -7.98 -26.07 14.85
CA ASP A 50 -9.01 -26.62 15.70
C ASP A 50 -8.39 -26.97 17.04
N GLU A 51 -8.97 -26.42 18.08
CA GLU A 51 -8.57 -26.68 19.45
C GLU A 51 -8.99 -28.09 19.87
N ALA A 52 -8.08 -28.81 20.54
CA ALA A 52 -8.35 -30.14 21.06
C ALA A 52 -9.26 -30.12 22.30
N ASP A 53 -8.92 -29.26 23.28
CA ASP A 53 -9.64 -29.15 24.54
C ASP A 53 -9.43 -27.78 25.20
N TYR A 54 -10.51 -27.16 25.66
CA TYR A 54 -10.49 -25.87 26.35
C TYR A 54 -9.81 -25.94 27.72
N ALA A 55 -9.80 -27.11 28.38
CA ALA A 55 -9.19 -27.27 29.70
C ALA A 55 -7.66 -27.21 29.65
N GLN A 56 -7.06 -27.37 28.46
CA GLN A 56 -5.62 -27.37 28.24
C GLN A 56 -5.07 -26.01 27.80
N ARG A 57 -5.91 -24.97 27.82
CA ARG A 57 -5.51 -23.59 27.56
C ARG A 57 -4.59 -23.09 28.67
N GLU A 58 -3.45 -22.55 28.26
CA GLU A 58 -2.58 -21.80 29.15
C GLU A 58 -2.82 -20.32 28.94
N TYR A 59 -2.70 -19.55 30.02
CA TYR A 59 -2.92 -18.12 30.01
C TYR A 59 -1.73 -17.39 30.60
N TRP A 60 -1.52 -16.17 30.12
CA TRP A 60 -0.66 -15.21 30.78
C TRP A 60 -1.33 -14.67 32.05
N THR A 61 -0.59 -13.85 32.80
CA THR A 61 -1.12 -13.11 33.93
C THR A 61 -2.25 -12.18 33.48
N THR A 62 -3.18 -11.89 34.38
CA THR A 62 -4.27 -10.95 34.10
C THR A 62 -3.70 -9.55 33.88
N VAL A 63 -4.12 -8.90 32.80
CA VAL A 63 -3.75 -7.53 32.44
C VAL A 63 -4.98 -6.64 32.62
N ASN A 64 -4.78 -5.48 33.25
CA ASN A 64 -5.82 -4.46 33.37
C ASN A 64 -5.56 -3.39 32.32
N ARG A 65 -6.49 -3.21 31.37
CA ARG A 65 -6.45 -2.13 30.38
C ARG A 65 -7.50 -1.08 30.73
N MET A 66 -7.07 0.15 30.92
CA MET A 66 -7.99 1.28 31.05
C MET A 66 -8.35 1.80 29.67
N SER A 67 -9.61 2.18 29.48
CA SER A 67 -10.04 2.88 28.28
C SER A 67 -9.29 4.21 28.15
N THR A 68 -9.09 4.67 26.91
CA THR A 68 -8.36 5.92 26.66
C THR A 68 -9.03 7.15 27.30
N ASP A 69 -10.35 7.10 27.47
CA ASP A 69 -11.16 8.12 28.15
C ASP A 69 -11.25 7.92 29.68
N GLY A 70 -10.70 6.84 30.22
CA GLY A 70 -10.68 6.54 31.65
C GLY A 70 -12.02 6.07 32.25
N LEU A 71 -13.06 5.87 31.43
CA LEU A 71 -14.39 5.53 31.90
C LEU A 71 -14.56 4.08 32.34
N PHE A 72 -13.78 3.15 31.78
CA PHE A 72 -13.85 1.74 32.15
C PHE A 72 -12.48 1.08 32.17
N THR A 73 -12.36 0.04 33.00
CA THR A 73 -11.19 -0.84 33.04
C THR A 73 -11.63 -2.24 32.66
N ILE A 74 -10.92 -2.82 31.70
CA ILE A 74 -11.11 -4.21 31.26
C ILE A 74 -10.01 -5.05 31.90
N GLN A 75 -10.43 -6.13 32.57
CA GLN A 75 -9.52 -7.17 33.01
C GLN A 75 -9.52 -8.27 31.96
N GLU A 76 -8.38 -8.45 31.28
CA GLU A 76 -8.20 -9.51 30.30
C GLU A 76 -7.25 -10.58 30.84
N LYS A 77 -7.53 -11.84 30.51
CA LYS A 77 -6.63 -12.96 30.79
C LYS A 77 -6.15 -13.53 29.45
N PRO A 78 -5.00 -13.05 28.93
CA PRO A 78 -4.58 -13.35 27.57
C PRO A 78 -4.20 -14.81 27.39
N LEU A 79 -4.54 -15.38 26.24
CA LEU A 79 -4.23 -16.76 25.90
C LEU A 79 -2.72 -16.89 25.57
N LYS A 80 -2.04 -17.82 26.23
CA LYS A 80 -0.63 -18.12 26.03
C LYS A 80 -0.42 -19.26 25.05
N SER A 81 -1.15 -20.36 25.24
CA SER A 81 -1.06 -21.50 24.34
C SER A 81 -2.33 -22.36 24.35
N ILE A 82 -2.59 -23.04 23.23
CA ILE A 82 -3.65 -24.04 23.10
C ILE A 82 -3.10 -25.33 22.51
N LEU A 83 -3.67 -26.48 22.89
CA LEU A 83 -3.41 -27.74 22.21
C LEU A 83 -4.29 -27.82 20.96
N LEU A 84 -3.69 -28.12 19.82
CA LEU A 84 -4.40 -28.36 18.57
C LEU A 84 -4.75 -29.84 18.44
N VAL A 85 -5.80 -30.15 17.67
CA VAL A 85 -6.19 -31.53 17.35
C VAL A 85 -5.06 -32.29 16.64
N SER A 86 -4.16 -31.59 15.94
CA SER A 86 -2.94 -32.16 15.33
C SER A 86 -1.88 -32.62 16.33
N GLY A 87 -2.06 -32.37 17.62
CA GLY A 87 -1.11 -32.70 18.68
C GLY A 87 -0.03 -31.63 18.93
N GLY A 88 0.08 -30.62 18.05
CA GLY A 88 0.95 -29.47 18.29
C GLY A 88 0.34 -28.45 19.25
N ARG A 89 1.17 -27.59 19.86
CA ARG A 89 0.68 -26.42 20.61
C ARG A 89 0.83 -25.15 19.77
N ALA A 90 -0.26 -24.40 19.62
CA ALA A 90 -0.19 -23.03 19.13
C ALA A 90 0.15 -22.10 20.29
N THR A 91 1.18 -21.28 20.11
CA THR A 91 1.68 -20.35 21.14
C THR A 91 1.51 -18.92 20.69
N PHE A 92 1.09 -18.06 21.61
CA PHE A 92 0.89 -16.63 21.37
C PHE A 92 1.92 -15.83 22.16
N LYS A 93 2.31 -14.68 21.60
CA LYS A 93 3.22 -13.75 22.28
C LYS A 93 2.52 -13.13 23.48
N GLU A 94 3.31 -12.80 24.49
CA GLU A 94 2.83 -12.00 25.61
C GLU A 94 2.33 -10.63 25.10
N PRO A 95 1.12 -10.20 25.48
CA PRO A 95 0.63 -8.91 25.07
C PRO A 95 1.35 -7.79 25.82
N VAL A 96 1.76 -6.78 25.06
CA VAL A 96 2.29 -5.50 25.55
C VAL A 96 1.18 -4.47 25.77
#